data_AF-A0A091K2W8-F1
#
_entry.id   AF-A0A091K2W8-F1
#
_cell.length_a   1.000
_cell.length_b   1.000
_cell.length_c   1.000
_cell.angle_alpha   90.00
_cell.angle_beta   90.00
_cell.angle_gamma   90.00
#
_symmetry.space_group_name_H-M   'P 1'
#
loop_
_entity.id
_entity.type
_entity.pdbx_description
1 polymer ?
#
loop_
_entity_poly.entity_id
_entity_poly.type
_entity_poly.pdbx_seq_one_letter_code
_entity_poly.pdbx_strand_id
1 'polypeptide(L)'
;PTEIIERVKSGERPSFRPSASVGCHMEELGQLMQHCWAEDVLERPDFNQIKVQLRKFNRESSSNILDNLLSRMEQYANNLEELVEERTQAYLEEKRKAEALLYQILPHSVAEQLKRGETVQAEAFDSVTIYFSDIVG
;
A
#
# COMPACT_ATOMS: atom_id res chain seq x y z
N PRO A 1 -36.03 -12.96 9.44
CA PRO A 1 -36.32 -11.57 9.91
C PRO A 1 -37.28 -11.51 11.10
N THR A 2 -38.39 -12.26 11.06
CA THR A 2 -39.40 -12.33 12.13
C THR A 2 -38.83 -12.81 13.47
N GLU A 3 -38.00 -13.85 13.45
CA GLU A 3 -37.34 -14.39 14.64
C GLU A 3 -36.51 -13.34 15.42
N ILE A 4 -35.74 -12.50 14.72
CA ILE A 4 -34.95 -11.43 15.34
C ILE A 4 -35.86 -10.41 16.01
N ILE A 5 -36.96 -10.03 15.35
CA ILE A 5 -37.92 -9.06 15.89
C ILE A 5 -38.57 -9.60 17.16
N GLU A 6 -38.96 -10.88 17.18
CA GLU A 6 -39.55 -11.52 18.35
C GLU A 6 -38.57 -11.61 19.51
N ARG A 7 -37.30 -11.96 19.25
CA ARG A 7 -36.25 -12.00 20.29
C ARG A 7 -35.86 -10.61 20.82
N VAL A 8 -36.00 -9.57 20.01
CA VAL A 8 -35.83 -8.18 20.46
C VAL A 8 -36.99 -7.75 21.35
N LYS A 9 -38.23 -8.13 21.00
CA LYS A 9 -39.44 -7.80 21.76
C LYS A 9 -39.58 -8.60 23.06
N SER A 10 -39.05 -9.83 23.10
CA SER A 10 -39.13 -10.72 24.27
C SER A 10 -38.36 -10.19 25.48
N GLY A 11 -37.46 -9.21 25.29
CA GLY A 11 -36.69 -8.60 26.38
C GLY A 11 -35.77 -9.60 27.10
N GLU A 12 -35.31 -10.63 26.38
CA GLU A 12 -34.36 -11.64 26.88
C GLU A 12 -33.17 -11.00 27.59
N ARG A 13 -32.65 -11.64 28.65
CA ARG A 13 -31.43 -11.20 29.35
C ARG A 13 -30.30 -12.21 29.11
N PRO A 14 -29.16 -11.81 28.52
CA PRO A 14 -28.83 -10.46 28.04
C PRO A 14 -29.61 -10.05 26.78
N SER A 15 -29.89 -8.75 26.63
CA SER A 15 -30.62 -8.21 25.47
C SER A 15 -30.02 -8.69 24.16
N PHE A 16 -30.87 -9.15 23.24
CA PHE A 16 -30.43 -9.53 21.89
C PHE A 16 -30.04 -8.29 21.09
N ARG A 17 -28.79 -7.84 21.22
CA ARG A 17 -28.21 -6.65 20.57
C ARG A 17 -26.77 -6.94 20.09
N PRO A 18 -26.29 -6.24 19.04
CA PRO A 18 -24.90 -6.33 18.63
C PRO A 18 -23.95 -5.91 19.75
N SER A 19 -22.80 -6.59 19.86
CA SER A 19 -21.72 -6.12 20.72
C SER A 19 -21.13 -4.84 20.13
N ALA A 20 -21.37 -3.70 20.77
CA ALA A 20 -20.62 -2.49 20.51
C ALA A 20 -19.23 -2.69 21.12
N SER A 21 -18.26 -3.13 20.32
CA SER A 21 -16.89 -3.35 20.76
C SER A 21 -16.29 -2.04 21.27
N VAL A 22 -16.09 -1.93 22.58
CA VAL A 22 -15.50 -0.77 23.29
C VAL A 22 -13.99 -0.61 22.98
N GLY A 23 -13.42 -1.48 22.15
CA GLY A 23 -12.00 -1.47 21.77
C GLY A 23 -11.64 -0.61 20.57
N CYS A 24 -12.58 0.09 19.93
CA CYS A 24 -12.28 1.09 18.92
C CYS A 24 -12.39 2.50 19.55
N HIS A 25 -11.51 3.41 19.12
CA HIS A 25 -11.11 4.69 19.72
C HIS A 25 -12.20 5.74 20.04
N MET A 26 -13.48 5.37 20.15
CA MET A 26 -14.57 6.28 20.48
C MET A 26 -15.59 5.61 21.42
N GLU A 27 -15.19 5.45 22.68
CA GLU A 27 -16.04 4.91 23.75
C GLU A 27 -17.39 5.64 23.83
N GLU A 28 -17.39 6.96 23.63
CA GLU A 28 -18.58 7.82 23.66
C GLU A 28 -19.57 7.53 22.52
N LEU A 29 -19.10 7.11 21.34
CA LEU A 29 -19.97 6.68 20.24
C LEU A 29 -20.54 5.29 20.50
N GLY A 30 -19.74 4.39 21.06
CA GLY A 30 -20.22 3.09 21.53
C GLY A 30 -21.33 3.24 22.57
N GLN A 31 -21.17 4.18 23.51
CA GLN A 31 -22.20 4.54 24.48
C GLN A 31 -23.44 5.11 23.78
N LEU A 32 -23.31 6.07 22.86
CA LEU A 32 -24.46 6.61 22.11
C LEU A 32 -25.21 5.49 21.36
N MET A 33 -24.51 4.57 20.70
CA MET A 33 -25.11 3.41 20.04
C MET A 33 -25.89 2.54 21.04
N GLN A 34 -25.35 2.36 22.26
CA GLN A 34 -26.04 1.62 23.31
C GLN A 34 -27.34 2.28 23.78
N HIS A 35 -27.35 3.59 23.92
CA HIS A 35 -28.56 4.35 24.29
C HIS A 35 -29.64 4.29 23.19
N CYS A 36 -29.23 4.32 21.91
CA CYS A 36 -30.15 4.23 20.77
C CYS A 36 -31.00 2.94 20.73
N TRP A 37 -30.51 1.85 21.31
CA TRP A 37 -31.22 0.56 21.32
C TRP A 37 -31.62 0.07 22.72
N ALA A 38 -31.72 0.99 23.69
CA ALA A 38 -32.19 0.74 25.05
C ALA A 38 -33.57 0.05 25.05
N GLU A 39 -33.86 -0.83 26.03
CA GLU A 39 -35.17 -1.51 26.08
C GLU A 39 -36.30 -0.54 26.42
N ASP A 40 -36.04 0.43 27.31
CA ASP A 40 -36.97 1.52 27.58
C ASP A 40 -36.97 2.51 26.40
N VAL A 41 -38.16 2.88 25.95
CA VAL A 41 -38.36 3.85 24.87
C VAL A 41 -38.02 5.27 25.31
N LEU A 42 -38.19 5.59 26.60
CA LEU A 42 -37.92 6.92 27.15
C LEU A 42 -36.42 7.22 27.29
N GLU A 43 -35.60 6.19 27.46
CA GLU A 43 -34.14 6.28 27.53
C GLU A 43 -33.48 6.43 26.15
N ARG A 44 -34.23 6.19 25.07
CA ARG A 44 -33.71 6.32 23.71
C ARG A 44 -33.61 7.79 23.32
N PRO A 45 -32.43 8.25 22.86
CA PRO A 45 -32.29 9.61 22.39
C PRO A 45 -33.11 9.83 21.12
N ASP A 46 -33.66 11.03 20.98
CA ASP A 46 -34.34 11.42 19.74
C ASP A 46 -33.33 11.74 18.63
N PHE A 47 -33.81 11.81 17.38
CA PHE A 47 -32.96 12.09 16.22
C PHE A 47 -32.23 13.45 16.30
N ASN A 48 -32.80 14.45 16.97
CA ASN A 48 -32.14 15.74 17.14
C ASN A 48 -30.99 15.63 18.14
N GLN A 49 -31.19 14.92 19.25
CA GLN A 49 -30.16 14.64 20.25
C GLN A 49 -29.00 13.85 19.65
N ILE A 50 -29.30 12.78 18.89
CA ILE A 50 -28.31 11.99 18.17
C ILE A 50 -27.50 12.89 17.22
N LYS A 51 -28.17 13.74 16.44
CA LYS A 51 -27.52 14.65 15.48
C LYS A 51 -26.62 15.68 16.17
N VAL A 52 -27.02 16.19 17.33
CA VAL A 52 -26.22 17.13 18.12
C VAL A 52 -24.97 16.42 18.68
N GLN A 53 -25.12 15.22 19.23
CA GLN A 53 -23.98 14.46 19.76
C GLN A 53 -23.00 14.05 18.66
N LEU A 54 -23.49 13.54 17.52
CA LEU A 54 -22.65 13.24 16.36
C LEU A 54 -21.87 14.46 15.84
N ARG A 55 -22.47 15.66 15.86
CA ARG A 55 -21.77 16.89 15.47
C ARG A 55 -20.66 17.27 16.44
N LYS A 56 -20.83 16.99 17.74
CA LYS A 56 -19.79 17.20 18.75
C LYS A 56 -18.62 16.23 18.53
N PHE A 57 -18.91 14.94 18.40
CA PHE A 57 -17.90 13.92 18.11
C PHE A 57 -17.13 14.21 16.81
N ASN A 58 -17.83 14.62 15.76
CA ASN A 58 -17.18 14.91 14.48
C ASN A 58 -16.28 16.16 14.55
N ARG A 59 -16.57 17.16 15.40
CA ARG A 59 -15.68 18.32 15.60
C ARG A 59 -14.38 17.97 16.34
N GLU A 60 -14.42 17.01 17.25
CA GLU A 60 -13.26 16.60 18.05
C GLU A 60 -12.49 15.41 17.44
N SER A 61 -13.14 14.61 16.57
CA SER A 61 -12.52 13.46 15.87
C SER A 61 -12.21 13.68 14.38
N SER A 62 -12.64 14.78 13.76
CA SER A 62 -12.26 15.05 12.37
C SER A 62 -10.76 15.24 12.19
N SER A 63 -10.04 15.76 13.21
CA SER A 63 -8.56 15.78 13.16
C SER A 63 -8.03 14.36 13.23
N ASN A 64 -8.39 13.60 14.27
CA ASN A 64 -7.79 12.29 14.54
C ASN A 64 -8.00 11.24 13.42
N ILE A 65 -9.16 11.22 12.75
CA ILE A 65 -9.42 10.26 11.67
C ILE A 65 -8.70 10.66 10.37
N LEU A 66 -8.73 11.95 10.00
CA LEU A 66 -7.99 12.43 8.82
C LEU A 66 -6.49 12.33 9.03
N ASP A 67 -5.98 12.67 10.21
CA ASP A 67 -4.56 12.60 10.55
C ASP A 67 -4.06 11.15 10.50
N ASN A 68 -4.87 10.19 10.97
CA ASN A 68 -4.54 8.76 10.86
C ASN A 68 -4.51 8.28 9.39
N LEU A 69 -5.51 8.68 8.60
CA LEU A 69 -5.55 8.35 7.18
C LEU A 69 -4.37 8.96 6.44
N LEU A 70 -4.05 10.22 6.70
CA LEU A 70 -2.94 10.94 6.09
C LEU A 70 -1.59 10.29 6.46
N SER A 71 -1.39 9.96 7.74
CA SER A 71 -0.20 9.23 8.20
C SER A 71 -0.05 7.87 7.54
N ARG A 72 -1.15 7.12 7.38
CA ARG A 72 -1.13 5.85 6.63
C ARG A 72 -0.78 6.07 5.17
N MET A 73 -1.37 7.07 4.51
CA MET A 73 -1.07 7.38 3.10
C MET A 73 0.39 7.78 2.91
N GLU A 74 0.96 8.57 3.83
CA GLU A 74 2.36 8.96 3.82
C GLU A 74 3.28 7.74 4.02
N GLN A 75 2.97 6.84 4.96
CA GLN A 75 3.69 5.59 5.12
C GLN A 75 3.63 4.71 3.87
N TYR A 76 2.47 4.59 3.23
CA TYR A 76 2.36 3.85 1.98
C TYR A 76 3.20 4.47 0.87
N ALA A 77 3.22 5.80 0.76
CA ALA A 77 4.04 6.49 -0.24
C ALA A 77 5.54 6.25 0.01
N ASN A 78 6.01 6.40 1.25
CA ASN A 78 7.41 6.17 1.61
C ASN A 78 7.84 4.72 1.38
N ASN A 79 7.03 3.75 1.80
CA ASN A 79 7.33 2.33 1.58
C ASN A 79 7.36 1.98 0.09
N LEU A 80 6.49 2.60 -0.72
CA LEU A 80 6.47 2.39 -2.15
C LEU A 80 7.71 3.00 -2.82
N GLU A 81 8.14 4.17 -2.38
CA GLU A 81 9.35 4.83 -2.86
C GLU A 81 10.60 4.00 -2.55
N GLU A 82 10.73 3.50 -1.31
CA GLU A 82 11.82 2.60 -0.90
C GLU A 82 11.84 1.31 -1.75
N LEU A 83 10.67 0.70 -1.97
CA LEU A 83 10.58 -0.51 -2.80
C LEU A 83 10.96 -0.25 -4.26
N VAL A 84 10.57 0.90 -4.81
CA VAL A 84 10.96 1.29 -6.18
C VAL A 84 12.46 1.52 -6.27
N GLU A 85 13.06 2.17 -5.27
CA GLU A 85 14.50 2.40 -5.21
C GLU A 85 15.27 1.08 -5.13
N GLU A 86 14.89 0.17 -4.23
CA GLU A 86 15.51 -1.16 -4.09
C GLU A 86 15.47 -1.93 -5.42
N ARG A 87 14.30 -1.98 -6.08
CA ARG A 87 14.13 -2.70 -7.34
C ARG A 87 14.92 -2.05 -8.48
N THR A 88 14.98 -0.73 -8.51
CA THR A 88 15.77 0.02 -9.50
C THR A 88 17.25 -0.25 -9.31
N GLN A 89 17.75 -0.25 -8.07
CA GLN A 89 19.14 -0.55 -7.75
C GLN A 89 19.52 -1.98 -8.15
N ALA A 90 18.69 -2.98 -7.80
CA ALA A 90 18.91 -4.37 -8.19
C ALA A 90 18.96 -4.53 -9.72
N TYR A 91 18.06 -3.85 -10.45
CA TYR A 91 18.07 -3.84 -11.90
C TYR A 91 19.35 -3.22 -12.48
N LEU A 92 19.81 -2.09 -11.94
CA LEU A 92 21.03 -1.42 -12.40
C LEU A 92 22.28 -2.27 -12.18
N GLU A 93 22.36 -2.97 -11.06
CA GLU A 93 23.46 -3.90 -10.78
C GLU A 93 23.50 -5.06 -11.76
N GLU A 94 22.35 -5.65 -12.06
CA GLU A 94 22.27 -6.77 -12.99
C GLU A 94 22.56 -6.33 -14.43
N LYS A 95 22.04 -5.15 -14.82
CA LYS A 95 22.40 -4.51 -16.08
C LYS A 95 23.91 -4.31 -16.20
N ARG A 96 24.56 -3.80 -15.15
CA ARG A 96 26.02 -3.58 -15.14
C ARG A 96 26.80 -4.88 -15.32
N LYS A 97 26.39 -5.97 -14.66
CA LYS A 97 27.03 -7.28 -14.83
C LYS A 97 26.88 -7.80 -16.26
N ALA A 98 25.67 -7.70 -16.82
CA ALA A 98 25.40 -8.10 -18.20
C ALA A 98 26.23 -7.29 -19.21
N GLU A 99 26.34 -5.97 -19.04
CA GLU A 99 27.18 -5.11 -19.88
C GLU A 99 28.67 -5.44 -19.76
N ALA A 100 29.17 -5.69 -18.54
CA ALA A 100 30.56 -6.08 -18.32
C ALA A 100 30.90 -7.39 -19.04
N LEU A 101 30.01 -8.38 -18.96
CA LEU A 101 30.17 -9.65 -19.68
C LEU A 101 30.11 -9.44 -21.20
N LEU A 102 29.21 -8.59 -21.69
CA LEU A 102 29.11 -8.29 -23.12
C LEU A 102 30.42 -7.71 -23.67
N TYR A 103 31.07 -6.80 -22.94
CA TYR A 103 32.37 -6.23 -23.32
C TYR A 103 33.56 -7.19 -23.18
N GLN A 104 33.41 -8.28 -22.42
CA GLN A 104 34.43 -9.34 -22.39
C GLN A 104 34.36 -10.25 -23.63
N ILE A 105 33.18 -10.38 -24.23
CA ILE A 105 32.95 -11.27 -25.38
C ILE A 105 33.11 -10.53 -26.71
N LEU A 106 32.72 -9.25 -26.76
CA LEU A 106 32.71 -8.44 -27.98
C LEU A 106 33.51 -7.16 -27.82
N PRO A 107 34.19 -6.68 -28.89
CA PRO A 107 34.79 -5.36 -28.92
C PRO A 107 33.76 -4.27 -28.58
N HIS A 108 34.21 -3.21 -27.92
CA HIS A 108 33.34 -2.14 -27.42
C HIS A 108 32.45 -1.51 -28.51
N SER A 109 33.01 -1.30 -29.71
CA SER A 109 32.27 -0.77 -30.87
C SER A 109 31.12 -1.67 -31.31
N VAL A 110 31.36 -2.98 -31.36
CA VAL A 110 30.38 -3.99 -31.78
C VAL A 110 29.28 -4.14 -30.72
N ALA A 111 29.67 -4.18 -29.44
CA ALA A 111 28.72 -4.28 -28.33
C ALA A 111 27.74 -3.08 -28.29
N GLU A 112 28.24 -1.87 -28.51
CA GLU A 112 27.41 -0.65 -28.53
C GLU A 112 26.44 -0.62 -29.72
N GLN A 113 26.87 -1.04 -30.91
CA GLN A 113 25.98 -1.17 -32.07
C GLN A 113 24.84 -2.17 -31.79
N LEU A 114 25.17 -3.34 -31.25
CA LEU A 114 24.18 -4.36 -30.90
C LEU A 114 23.20 -3.89 -29.81
N LYS A 115 23.68 -3.15 -28.81
CA LYS A 115 22.81 -2.55 -27.77
C LYS A 115 21.81 -1.54 -28.34
N ARG A 116 22.16 -0.85 -29.44
CA ARG A 116 21.26 0.07 -30.17
C ARG A 116 20.31 -0.66 -31.12
N GLY A 117 20.43 -1.98 -31.25
CA GLY A 117 19.68 -2.77 -32.22
C GLY A 117 20.17 -2.61 -33.66
N GLU A 118 21.38 -2.07 -33.85
CA GLU A 118 21.99 -1.90 -35.17
C GLU A 118 22.58 -3.23 -35.65
N THR A 119 22.50 -3.49 -36.95
CA THR A 119 23.16 -4.64 -37.58
C THR A 119 24.65 -4.36 -37.75
N VAL A 120 25.51 -5.27 -37.26
CA VAL A 120 26.95 -5.18 -37.43
C VAL A 120 27.32 -5.62 -38.85
N GLN A 121 27.91 -4.71 -39.64
CA GLN A 121 28.37 -5.02 -40.99
C GLN A 121 29.72 -5.74 -40.94
N ALA A 122 29.92 -6.69 -41.84
CA ALA A 122 31.23 -7.32 -42.01
C ALA A 122 32.19 -6.31 -42.65
N GLU A 123 33.33 -6.07 -42.00
CA GLU A 123 34.37 -5.19 -42.51
C GLU A 123 35.44 -6.01 -43.26
N ALA A 124 35.91 -5.47 -44.38
CA ALA A 124 37.02 -6.02 -45.15
C ALA A 124 38.12 -4.96 -45.26
N PHE A 125 39.37 -5.38 -45.11
CA PHE A 125 40.53 -4.49 -45.10
C PHE A 125 41.56 -5.00 -46.11
N ASP A 126 42.10 -4.10 -46.94
CA ASP A 126 43.12 -4.43 -47.94
C ASP A 126 44.45 -4.89 -47.32
N SER A 127 44.75 -4.44 -46.09
CA SER A 127 45.88 -4.90 -45.28
C SER A 127 45.60 -4.74 -43.79
N VAL A 128 46.07 -5.67 -42.96
CA VAL A 128 45.91 -5.63 -41.50
C VAL A 128 47.20 -6.02 -40.80
N THR A 129 47.41 -5.48 -39.58
CA THR A 129 48.47 -5.91 -38.68
C THR A 129 47.85 -6.78 -37.58
N ILE A 130 48.28 -8.04 -37.49
CA ILE A 130 47.81 -8.99 -36.47
C ILE A 130 48.83 -9.01 -35.34
N TYR A 131 48.37 -8.73 -34.11
CA TYR A 131 49.17 -8.87 -32.91
C TYR A 131 48.90 -10.23 -32.26
N PHE A 132 49.96 -11.01 -32.05
CA PHE A 132 49.91 -12.26 -31.32
C PHE A 132 50.51 -12.05 -29.93
N SER A 133 49.65 -11.99 -28.90
CA SER A 133 50.07 -12.13 -27.50
C SER A 133 49.65 -13.48 -26.99
N ASP A 134 50.62 -14.27 -26.56
CA ASP A 134 50.38 -15.44 -25.73
C ASP A 134 50.13 -14.99 -24.29
N ILE A 135 49.09 -15.49 -23.65
CA ILE A 135 48.76 -15.18 -22.26
C ILE A 135 49.10 -16.44 -21.44
N VAL A 136 50.27 -16.43 -20.81
CA VAL A 136 50.63 -17.47 -19.83
C VAL A 136 49.77 -17.26 -18.59
N GLY A 137 48.86 -18.21 -18.34
CA GLY A 137 47.91 -18.21 -17.22
C GLY A 137 48.54 -18.45 -15.86
#